data_AF-A0A2E2IRV6-F1
#
_entry.id   AF-A0A2E2IRV6-F1
#
_cell.length_a   1.000
_cell.length_b   1.000
_cell.length_c   1.000
_cell.angle_alpha   90.00
_cell.angle_beta   90.00
_cell.angle_gamma   90.00
#
_symmetry.space_group_name_H-M   'P 1'
#
loop_
_entity.id
_entity.type
_entity.pdbx_description
1 polymer ?
#
loop_
_entity_poly.entity_id
_entity_poly.type
_entity_poly.pdbx_seq_one_letter_code
_entity_poly.pdbx_strand_id
1 'polypeptide(L)'
;MGCLQKRIALAFGFTLAFTLSACGSEAPVEQPRTEPGAIAEGELAVPVMGEEVRIVAFGDSLFAGYGLAEDEGYPERLEAALRARGTNARVVDAGVSGDTSAAGRDRLAFVLDAQSEKP
;
A
#
# COMPACT_ATOMS: atom_id res chain seq x y z
N MET A 1 32.84 37.08 34.08
CA MET A 1 32.64 36.59 35.46
C MET A 1 31.43 37.30 36.05
N GLY A 2 30.50 36.69 36.80
CA GLY A 2 30.45 35.32 37.32
C GLY A 2 29.97 35.32 38.78
N CYS A 3 28.78 34.75 39.04
CA CYS A 3 28.21 34.41 40.37
C CYS A 3 27.88 35.55 41.36
N LEU A 4 26.66 36.09 41.25
CA LEU A 4 25.95 36.91 42.25
C LEU A 4 24.46 36.97 41.86
N GLN A 5 23.41 36.78 42.68
CA GLN A 5 23.19 36.18 44.02
C GLN A 5 21.83 35.43 43.96
N LYS A 6 21.62 34.24 44.57
CA LYS A 6 21.36 33.93 46.00
C LYS A 6 19.92 34.29 46.46
N ARG A 7 19.20 33.29 47.00
CA ARG A 7 17.83 33.33 47.62
C ARG A 7 16.71 33.37 46.56
N ILE A 8 15.52 32.78 46.77
CA ILE A 8 14.75 32.54 48.00
C ILE A 8 14.14 31.12 48.02
N ALA A 9 14.05 30.50 49.20
CA ALA A 9 13.31 29.26 49.44
C ALA A 9 11.85 29.55 49.85
N LEU A 10 11.03 28.50 50.03
CA LEU A 10 9.56 28.48 50.27
C LEU A 10 8.73 28.41 48.96
N ALA A 11 7.66 27.61 48.87
CA ALA A 11 7.14 26.64 49.85
C ALA A 11 6.30 25.52 49.18
N PHE A 12 6.19 24.39 49.90
CA PHE A 12 5.01 23.53 50.04
C PHE A 12 3.93 23.61 48.95
N GLY A 13 3.80 22.54 48.16
CA GLY A 13 2.78 22.45 47.11
C GLY A 13 2.46 21.02 46.68
N PHE A 14 1.97 20.22 47.63
CA PHE A 14 1.08 19.06 47.39
C PHE A 14 1.54 17.96 46.41
N THR A 15 1.94 16.84 47.02
CA THR A 15 2.01 15.48 46.47
C THR A 15 1.01 15.17 45.34
N LEU A 16 1.51 14.88 44.14
CA LEU A 16 0.97 13.77 43.36
C LEU A 16 2.05 13.12 42.49
N ALA A 17 2.20 11.82 42.61
CA ALA A 17 3.13 11.05 41.80
C ALA A 17 2.60 10.94 40.36
N PHE A 18 3.34 11.50 39.41
CA PHE A 18 3.37 11.00 38.04
C PHE A 18 4.78 10.47 37.76
N THR A 19 4.97 9.20 38.12
CA THR A 19 6.11 8.41 37.71
C THR A 19 6.18 8.38 36.18
N LEU A 20 7.38 8.57 35.61
CA LEU A 20 7.60 8.42 34.18
C LEU A 20 7.42 6.93 33.80
N SER A 21 6.20 6.57 33.42
CA SER A 21 5.81 5.22 33.03
C SER A 21 4.99 5.25 31.74
N ALA A 22 5.63 5.68 30.64
CA ALA A 22 5.09 5.59 29.29
C ALA A 22 6.17 5.61 28.19
N CYS A 23 7.36 5.03 28.44
CA CYS A 23 8.16 4.52 27.32
C CYS A 23 7.72 3.08 27.08
N GLY A 24 6.76 2.89 26.18
CA GLY A 24 6.39 1.57 25.70
C GLY A 24 7.62 0.91 25.06
N SER A 25 8.01 -0.24 25.59
CA SER A 25 9.06 -1.07 24.99
C SER A 25 8.46 -1.87 23.82
N GLU A 26 8.09 -1.16 22.76
CA GLU A 26 7.81 -1.81 21.48
C GLU A 26 9.15 -2.37 20.97
N ALA A 27 9.35 -3.67 21.14
CA ALA A 27 10.48 -4.36 20.52
C ALA A 27 10.38 -4.13 18.99
N PRO A 28 11.52 -3.97 18.27
CA PRO A 28 11.49 -3.95 16.82
C PRO A 28 10.86 -5.25 16.33
N VAL A 29 9.61 -5.16 15.87
CA VAL A 29 8.98 -6.24 15.12
C VAL A 29 9.73 -6.26 13.80
N GLU A 30 10.73 -7.15 13.71
CA GLU A 30 11.34 -7.57 12.45
C GLU A 30 10.23 -8.20 11.63
N GLN A 31 9.47 -7.36 10.92
CA GLN A 31 8.55 -7.79 9.88
C GLN A 31 9.40 -8.62 8.92
N PRO A 32 9.04 -9.90 8.66
CA PRO A 32 9.75 -10.69 7.68
C PRO A 32 9.78 -9.91 6.38
N ARG A 33 10.99 -9.48 5.99
CA ARG A 33 11.21 -8.84 4.70
C ARG A 33 10.95 -9.91 3.65
N THR A 34 9.72 -9.95 3.17
CA THR A 34 9.36 -10.68 1.96
C THR A 34 10.09 -9.96 0.83
N GLU A 35 11.29 -10.45 0.52
CA GLU A 35 12.09 -10.00 -0.62
C GLU A 35 11.17 -9.90 -1.85
N PRO A 36 11.00 -8.71 -2.45
CA PRO A 36 10.10 -8.52 -3.59
C PRO A 36 10.75 -9.07 -4.88
N GLY A 37 10.91 -10.40 -4.92
CA GLY A 37 11.67 -11.08 -5.97
C GLY A 37 11.51 -12.60 -6.04
N ALA A 38 10.60 -13.21 -5.26
CA ALA A 38 10.40 -14.67 -5.23
C ALA A 38 8.94 -15.10 -5.45
N ILE A 39 8.40 -14.80 -6.63
CA ILE A 39 7.47 -15.78 -7.25
C ILE A 39 8.33 -16.99 -7.62
N ALA A 40 8.08 -18.13 -6.97
CA ALA A 40 8.97 -19.28 -7.05
C ALA A 40 9.04 -19.84 -8.48
N GLU A 41 10.19 -19.63 -9.14
CA GLU A 41 10.59 -20.24 -10.42
C GLU A 41 10.83 -21.75 -10.20
N GLY A 42 9.74 -22.51 -10.00
CA GLY A 42 9.84 -23.92 -9.64
C GLY A 42 8.51 -24.65 -9.41
N GLU A 43 7.38 -23.93 -9.27
CA GLU A 43 6.07 -24.60 -9.28
C GLU A 43 5.68 -24.98 -10.72
N LEU A 44 5.18 -26.19 -10.91
CA LEU A 44 4.79 -26.72 -12.22
C LEU A 44 3.79 -25.76 -12.91
N ALA A 45 4.19 -25.20 -14.06
CA ALA A 45 3.41 -24.18 -14.74
C ALA A 45 1.99 -24.68 -15.08
N VAL A 46 1.00 -24.16 -14.36
CA VAL A 46 -0.42 -24.44 -14.62
C VAL A 46 -0.76 -23.85 -15.99
N PRO A 47 -1.28 -24.63 -16.95
CA PRO A 47 -1.67 -24.08 -18.23
C PRO A 47 -2.78 -23.04 -18.03
N VAL A 48 -2.69 -21.94 -18.77
CA VAL A 48 -3.76 -20.93 -18.80
C VAL A 48 -4.95 -21.51 -19.55
N MET A 49 -6.11 -21.61 -18.89
CA MET A 49 -7.31 -22.25 -19.40
C MET A 49 -8.51 -21.29 -19.44
N GLY A 50 -9.45 -21.59 -20.35
CA GLY A 50 -10.76 -20.92 -20.42
C GLY A 50 -10.82 -19.67 -21.29
N GLU A 51 -12.00 -19.06 -21.30
CA GLU A 51 -12.26 -17.75 -21.92
C GLU A 51 -11.45 -16.63 -21.22
N GLU A 52 -11.12 -15.56 -21.93
CA GLU A 52 -10.39 -14.43 -21.34
C GLU A 52 -11.28 -13.69 -20.32
N VAL A 53 -10.83 -13.66 -19.06
CA VAL A 53 -11.47 -12.87 -18.00
C VAL A 53 -10.83 -11.49 -17.99
N ARG A 54 -11.51 -10.51 -18.56
CA ARG A 54 -11.11 -9.10 -18.52
C ARG A 54 -11.38 -8.51 -17.13
N ILE A 55 -10.44 -7.75 -16.59
CA ILE A 55 -10.53 -7.11 -15.28
C ILE A 55 -10.05 -5.67 -15.40
N VAL A 56 -10.87 -4.69 -15.02
CA VAL A 56 -10.45 -3.28 -14.95
C VAL A 56 -9.99 -2.97 -13.54
N ALA A 57 -8.71 -2.69 -13.35
CA ALA A 57 -8.14 -2.24 -12.08
C ALA A 57 -8.41 -0.74 -11.89
N PHE A 58 -9.65 -0.41 -11.51
CA PHE A 58 -10.09 0.98 -11.31
C PHE A 58 -9.71 1.49 -9.92
N GLY A 59 -8.82 2.49 -9.84
CA GLY A 59 -8.34 3.01 -8.56
C GLY A 59 -7.47 4.25 -8.65
N ASP A 60 -6.61 4.43 -7.67
CA ASP A 60 -5.71 5.58 -7.53
C ASP A 60 -4.23 5.22 -7.82
N SER A 61 -3.30 5.94 -7.21
CA SER A 61 -1.85 5.67 -7.15
C SER A 61 -1.44 4.23 -6.85
N LEU A 62 -2.24 3.48 -6.06
CA LEU A 62 -1.93 2.09 -5.71
C LEU A 62 -2.07 1.11 -6.87
N PHE A 63 -2.91 1.43 -7.85
CA PHE A 63 -2.99 0.67 -9.10
C PHE A 63 -2.09 1.29 -10.18
N ALA A 64 -2.04 2.62 -10.27
CA ALA A 64 -1.21 3.37 -11.22
C ALA A 64 0.33 3.26 -11.01
N GLY A 65 0.81 2.33 -10.20
CA GLY A 65 2.24 2.07 -9.97
C GLY A 65 3.06 3.27 -9.50
N TYR A 66 2.52 4.16 -8.65
CA TYR A 66 3.21 5.42 -8.30
C TYR A 66 4.63 5.17 -7.74
N GLY A 67 5.65 5.61 -8.49
CA GLY A 67 7.06 5.47 -8.13
C GLY A 67 7.73 4.15 -8.54
N LEU A 68 7.02 3.29 -9.29
CA LEU A 68 7.54 2.03 -9.85
C LEU A 68 7.90 2.20 -11.33
N ALA A 69 8.59 1.20 -11.92
CA ALA A 69 8.77 1.15 -13.37
C ALA A 69 7.48 0.69 -14.09
N GLU A 70 7.45 0.82 -15.41
CA GLU A 70 6.46 0.15 -16.27
C GLU A 70 6.50 -1.37 -15.99
N ASP A 71 5.35 -2.03 -16.06
CA ASP A 71 5.13 -3.46 -15.76
C ASP A 71 5.42 -3.94 -14.31
N GLU A 72 5.81 -3.06 -13.39
CA GLU A 72 6.01 -3.38 -11.96
C GLU A 72 4.78 -3.11 -11.07
N GLY A 73 3.73 -2.51 -11.63
CA GLY A 73 2.50 -2.13 -10.93
C GLY A 73 1.70 -3.31 -10.36
N TYR A 74 0.78 -3.00 -9.45
CA TYR A 74 -0.11 -4.02 -8.88
C TYR A 74 -0.98 -4.74 -9.92
N PRO A 75 -1.58 -4.06 -10.93
CA PRO A 75 -2.39 -4.70 -11.96
C PRO A 75 -1.65 -5.77 -12.76
N GLU A 76 -0.40 -5.51 -13.13
CA GLU A 76 0.44 -6.40 -13.94
C GLU A 76 0.93 -7.60 -13.11
N ARG A 77 1.31 -7.35 -11.85
CA ARG A 77 1.61 -8.41 -10.88
C ARG A 77 0.37 -9.28 -10.60
N LEU A 78 -0.83 -8.70 -10.55
CA LEU A 78 -2.09 -9.43 -10.39
C LEU A 78 -2.39 -10.30 -11.61
N GLU A 79 -2.23 -9.78 -12.84
CA GLU A 79 -2.38 -10.58 -14.06
C GLU A 79 -1.43 -11.78 -14.05
N ALA A 80 -0.13 -11.54 -13.82
CA ALA A 80 0.87 -12.60 -13.78
C ALA A 80 0.53 -13.66 -12.71
N ALA A 81 0.07 -13.24 -11.53
CA ALA A 81 -0.32 -14.14 -10.44
C ALA A 81 -1.59 -14.96 -10.74
N LEU A 82 -2.56 -14.40 -11.49
CA LEU A 82 -3.76 -15.10 -11.93
C LEU A 82 -3.44 -16.11 -13.05
N ARG A 83 -2.61 -15.71 -14.01
CA ARG A 83 -2.17 -16.56 -15.13
C ARG A 83 -1.30 -17.72 -14.66
N ALA A 84 -0.41 -17.50 -13.69
CA ALA A 84 0.35 -18.57 -13.02
C ALA A 84 -0.54 -19.60 -12.28
N ARG A 85 -1.78 -19.22 -11.94
CA ARG A 85 -2.80 -20.10 -11.33
C ARG A 85 -3.76 -20.70 -12.37
N GLY A 86 -3.42 -20.61 -13.66
CA GLY A 86 -4.20 -21.15 -14.77
C GLY A 86 -5.41 -20.32 -15.22
N THR A 87 -5.61 -19.12 -14.65
CA THR A 87 -6.71 -18.22 -15.07
C THR A 87 -6.30 -17.43 -16.31
N ASN A 88 -7.10 -17.45 -17.38
CA ASN A 88 -6.86 -16.58 -18.53
C ASN A 88 -7.27 -15.13 -18.25
N ALA A 89 -6.63 -14.50 -17.27
CA ALA A 89 -6.88 -13.11 -16.91
C ALA A 89 -6.21 -12.16 -17.92
N ARG A 90 -6.90 -11.06 -18.19
CA ARG A 90 -6.34 -9.84 -18.77
C ARG A 90 -6.71 -8.65 -17.87
N VAL A 91 -5.73 -8.05 -17.21
CA VAL A 91 -5.94 -6.89 -16.34
C VAL A 91 -5.63 -5.62 -17.11
N VAL A 92 -6.53 -4.65 -17.05
CA VAL A 92 -6.37 -3.31 -17.62
C VAL A 92 -6.20 -2.33 -16.47
N ASP A 93 -5.04 -1.69 -16.36
CA ASP A 93 -4.87 -0.61 -15.37
C ASP A 93 -5.75 0.60 -15.74
N ALA A 94 -6.51 1.05 -14.75
CA ALA A 94 -7.28 2.28 -14.79
C ALA A 94 -7.06 3.09 -13.50
N GLY A 95 -5.90 2.92 -12.86
CA GLY A 95 -5.39 3.74 -11.78
C GLY A 95 -5.07 5.16 -12.23
N VAL A 96 -5.36 6.15 -11.39
CA VAL A 96 -4.92 7.54 -11.60
C VAL A 96 -4.32 8.07 -10.30
N SER A 97 -3.04 8.41 -10.29
CA SER A 97 -2.37 8.91 -9.08
C SER A 97 -3.04 10.18 -8.55
N GLY A 98 -3.52 10.14 -7.30
CA GLY A 98 -4.23 11.25 -6.65
C GLY A 98 -5.76 11.27 -6.89
N ASP A 99 -6.33 10.27 -7.55
CA ASP A 99 -7.79 10.16 -7.67
C ASP A 99 -8.46 10.11 -6.29
N THR A 100 -9.64 10.74 -6.20
CA THR A 100 -10.55 10.61 -5.08
C THR A 100 -11.80 9.86 -5.51
N SER A 101 -12.64 9.43 -4.57
CA SER A 101 -13.93 8.79 -4.89
C SER A 101 -14.84 9.68 -5.76
N ALA A 102 -14.72 11.01 -5.68
CA ALA A 102 -15.43 11.93 -6.56
C ALA A 102 -14.87 11.87 -8.00
N ALA A 103 -13.55 12.02 -8.18
CA ALA A 103 -12.90 11.94 -9.50
C ALA A 103 -13.15 10.58 -10.17
N GLY A 104 -13.03 9.49 -9.40
CA GLY A 104 -13.32 8.14 -9.86
C GLY A 104 -14.76 7.98 -10.35
N ARG A 105 -15.75 8.40 -9.56
CA ARG A 105 -17.16 8.38 -9.97
C ARG A 105 -17.40 9.15 -11.28
N ASP A 106 -16.77 10.31 -11.42
CA ASP A 106 -17.00 11.21 -12.54
C ASP A 106 -16.38 10.66 -13.86
N ARG A 107 -15.37 9.78 -13.80
CA ARG A 107 -14.77 9.10 -14.97
C ARG A 107 -15.20 7.65 -15.20
N LEU A 108 -15.90 7.01 -14.26
CA LEU A 108 -16.18 5.56 -14.30
C LEU A 108 -16.87 5.11 -15.60
N ALA A 109 -17.90 5.85 -16.05
CA ALA A 109 -18.62 5.53 -17.29
C ALA A 109 -17.68 5.55 -18.51
N PHE A 110 -16.86 6.61 -18.64
CA PHE A 110 -15.89 6.74 -19.73
C PHE A 110 -14.86 5.59 -19.74
N VAL A 111 -14.40 5.15 -18.57
CA VAL A 111 -13.47 4.01 -18.50
C VAL A 111 -14.13 2.70 -18.95
N LEU A 112 -15.40 2.48 -18.60
CA LEU A 112 -16.15 1.29 -19.02
C LEU A 112 -16.49 1.33 -20.53
N ASP A 113 -16.90 2.48 -21.06
CA ASP A 113 -17.22 2.68 -22.47
C ASP A 113 -15.97 2.56 -23.38
N ALA A 114 -14.76 2.76 -22.83
CA ALA A 114 -13.50 2.61 -23.54
C ALA A 114 -13.03 1.14 -23.68
N GLN A 115 -13.67 0.17 -23.03
CA GLN A 115 -13.30 -1.24 -23.14
C GLN A 115 -13.81 -1.83 -24.47
N SER A 116 -12.96 -2.61 -25.15
CA SER A 116 -13.32 -3.23 -26.45
C SER A 116 -14.42 -4.29 -26.34
N GLU A 117 -14.53 -4.90 -25.17
CA GLU A 117 -15.51 -5.90 -24.77
C GLU A 117 -15.86 -5.65 -23.30
N LYS A 118 -16.97 -6.21 -22.82
CA LYS A 118 -17.42 -6.03 -21.45
C LYS A 118 -16.46 -6.72 -20.44
N PRO A 119 -15.95 -6.01 -19.41
CA PRO A 119 -15.31 -6.62 -18.24
C PRO A 119 -16.33 -7.14 -17.20
#